data_AF-A0A9E4NM65-F1
#
_entry.id   AF-A0A9E4NM65-F1
#
_cell.length_a   1.000
_cell.length_b   1.000
_cell.length_c   1.000
_cell.angle_alpha   90.00
_cell.angle_beta   90.00
_cell.angle_gamma   90.00
#
_symmetry.space_group_name_H-M   'P 1'
#
loop_
_entity.id
_entity.type
_entity.pdbx_description
1 polymer ?
#
loop_
_entity_poly.entity_id
_entity_poly.type
_entity_poly.pdbx_seq_one_letter_code
_entity_poly.pdbx_strand_id
1 'polypeptide(L)'
;MNIIDPLLKKTYGERLVEYCENNEIFIPNGFHSRKCHKFAIINQSSNPKKLCALTTYMPENVTEIIQKLELEKGKQDWLVLDMKRCCTVEIDGNKARKIMDIEIEKYKPSPI
;
A
#
# COMPACT_ATOMS: atom_id res chain seq x y z
N MET A 1 36.26 -1.09 -6.14
CA MET A 1 35.39 -1.70 -5.11
C MET A 1 34.02 -1.06 -5.24
N ASN A 2 32.99 -1.84 -5.61
CA ASN A 2 31.61 -1.34 -5.64
C ASN A 2 31.17 -1.14 -4.19
N ILE A 3 31.12 0.11 -3.74
CA ILE A 3 30.46 0.48 -2.48
C ILE A 3 28.96 0.44 -2.77
N ILE A 4 28.38 -0.75 -2.66
CA ILE A 4 26.94 -0.89 -2.54
C ILE A 4 26.64 -0.42 -1.12
N ASP A 5 26.16 0.81 -0.98
CA ASP A 5 25.69 1.35 0.29
C ASP A 5 24.65 0.37 0.89
N PRO A 6 24.90 -0.23 2.07
CA PRO A 6 24.13 -1.34 2.63
C PRO A 6 22.79 -0.91 3.26
N LEU A 7 22.31 0.30 2.95
CA LEU A 7 20.92 0.70 3.16
C LEU A 7 20.00 -0.12 2.25
N LEU A 8 19.77 -1.39 2.62
CA LEU A 8 18.75 -2.27 2.07
C LEU A 8 17.44 -1.48 1.95
N LYS A 9 17.15 -1.00 0.73
CA LYS A 9 15.91 -0.30 0.43
C LYS A 9 14.78 -1.29 0.74
N LYS A 10 13.98 -1.02 1.79
CA LYS A 10 12.76 -1.77 2.09
C LYS A 10 11.98 -2.04 0.81
N THR A 11 11.65 -3.30 0.57
CA THR A 11 10.77 -3.75 -0.51
C THR A 11 9.38 -3.14 -0.34
N TYR A 12 8.57 -3.12 -1.41
CA TYR A 12 7.21 -2.59 -1.30
C TYR A 12 6.33 -3.37 -0.31
N GLY A 13 6.59 -4.67 -0.17
CA GLY A 13 5.89 -5.51 0.81
C GLY A 13 6.24 -5.12 2.25
N GLU A 14 7.54 -4.95 2.57
CA GLU A 14 7.97 -4.51 3.91
C GLU A 14 7.41 -3.14 4.27
N ARG A 15 7.43 -2.19 3.32
CA ARG A 15 6.83 -0.87 3.49
C ARG A 15 5.33 -0.94 3.80
N LEU A 16 4.63 -1.86 3.16
CA LEU A 16 3.18 -2.03 3.32
C LEU A 16 2.87 -2.63 4.69
N VAL A 17 3.60 -3.67 5.09
CA VAL A 17 3.43 -4.32 6.39
C VAL A 17 3.64 -3.30 7.50
N GLU A 18 4.72 -2.54 7.45
CA GLU A 18 5.01 -1.51 8.45
C GLU A 18 3.96 -0.40 8.48
N TYR A 19 3.52 0.09 7.31
CA TYR A 19 2.43 1.07 7.28
C TYR A 19 1.17 0.52 7.93
N CYS A 20 0.82 -0.73 7.63
CA CYS A 20 -0.37 -1.38 8.20
C CYS A 20 -0.24 -1.59 9.71
N GLU A 21 0.92 -2.03 10.20
CA GLU A 21 1.19 -2.21 11.63
C GLU A 21 1.10 -0.87 12.39
N ASN A 22 1.73 0.18 11.88
CA ASN A 22 1.73 1.52 12.49
C ASN A 22 0.33 2.17 12.51
N ASN A 23 -0.57 1.74 11.64
CA ASN A 23 -1.93 2.30 11.50
C ASN A 23 -3.04 1.32 11.94
N GLU A 24 -2.67 0.23 12.63
CA GLU A 24 -3.60 -0.80 13.12
C GLU A 24 -4.52 -1.39 12.02
N ILE A 25 -3.97 -1.57 10.81
CA ILE A 25 -4.67 -2.13 9.66
C ILE A 25 -4.44 -3.65 9.61
N PHE A 26 -5.53 -4.40 9.64
CA PHE A 26 -5.51 -5.85 9.48
C PHE A 26 -5.08 -6.26 8.07
N ILE A 27 -4.07 -7.14 7.98
CA ILE A 27 -3.58 -7.76 6.75
C ILE A 27 -4.05 -9.21 6.69
N PRO A 28 -4.99 -9.57 5.79
CA PRO A 28 -5.40 -10.97 5.63
C PRO A 28 -4.25 -11.87 5.16
N ASN A 29 -4.29 -13.16 5.57
CA ASN A 29 -3.23 -14.14 5.30
C ASN A 29 -2.81 -14.27 3.81
N GLY A 30 -3.68 -13.91 2.86
CA GLY A 30 -3.38 -13.92 1.42
C GLY A 30 -2.52 -12.76 0.89
N PHE A 31 -2.27 -11.72 1.69
CA PHE A 31 -1.56 -10.51 1.24
C PHE A 31 -0.08 -10.45 1.60
N HIS A 32 0.44 -11.42 2.38
CA HIS A 32 1.85 -11.53 2.75
C HIS A 32 2.74 -12.09 1.62
N SER A 33 2.36 -11.84 0.36
CA SER A 33 3.04 -12.35 -0.83
C SER A 33 4.38 -11.64 -1.08
N ARG A 34 5.39 -12.38 -1.56
CA ARG A 34 6.67 -11.82 -2.04
C ARG A 34 6.54 -11.01 -3.34
N LYS A 35 5.36 -10.99 -3.98
CA LYS A 35 5.15 -10.21 -5.21
C LYS A 35 5.15 -8.72 -4.88
N CYS A 36 5.99 -7.97 -5.60
CA CYS A 36 6.00 -6.52 -5.60
C CYS A 36 4.65 -6.00 -6.14
N HIS A 37 3.81 -5.47 -5.25
CA HIS A 37 2.62 -4.72 -5.63
C HIS A 37 2.89 -3.23 -5.45
N LYS A 38 2.48 -2.43 -6.45
CA LYS A 38 2.71 -0.98 -6.44
C LYS A 38 1.66 -0.28 -5.60
N PHE A 39 0.40 -0.69 -5.77
CA PHE A 39 -0.73 -0.07 -5.08
C PHE A 39 -1.34 -1.02 -4.06
N ALA A 40 -1.75 -0.45 -2.93
CA ALA A 40 -2.53 -1.13 -1.90
C ALA A 40 -3.85 -0.38 -1.66
N ILE A 41 -4.94 -1.12 -1.51
CA ILE A 41 -6.29 -0.59 -1.31
C ILE A 41 -6.79 -1.03 0.06
N ILE A 42 -7.10 -0.08 0.93
CA ILE A 42 -7.48 -0.29 2.32
C ILE A 42 -8.91 0.23 2.53
N ASN A 43 -9.75 -0.55 3.19
CA ASN A 43 -11.03 -0.07 3.70
C ASN A 43 -10.79 0.64 5.04
N GLN A 44 -11.02 1.95 5.09
CA GLN A 44 -10.94 2.76 6.30
C GLN A 44 -12.23 2.71 7.13
N SER A 45 -13.37 2.40 6.51
CA SER A 45 -14.67 2.27 7.18
C SER A 45 -14.85 0.95 7.93
N SER A 46 -14.01 -0.06 7.69
CA SER A 46 -14.11 -1.34 8.38
C SER A 46 -13.54 -1.27 9.80
N ASN A 47 -14.08 -2.08 10.72
CA ASN A 47 -13.51 -2.28 12.06
C ASN A 47 -13.15 -3.78 12.27
N PRO A 48 -11.87 -4.15 12.32
CA PRO A 48 -10.69 -3.29 12.16
C PRO A 48 -10.55 -2.76 10.73
N LYS A 49 -9.77 -1.69 10.54
CA LYS A 49 -9.35 -1.23 9.20
C LYS A 49 -8.67 -2.38 8.48
N LYS A 50 -8.88 -2.53 7.18
CA LYS A 50 -8.49 -3.78 6.50
C LYS A 50 -7.91 -3.56 5.12
N LEU A 51 -6.76 -4.20 4.85
CA LEU A 51 -6.22 -4.34 3.50
C LEU A 51 -7.15 -5.23 2.66
N CYS A 52 -7.64 -4.68 1.55
CA CYS A 52 -8.66 -5.31 0.72
C CYS A 52 -8.14 -5.75 -0.64
N ALA A 53 -7.12 -5.09 -1.19
CA ALA A 53 -6.50 -5.51 -2.45
C ALA A 53 -5.07 -5.00 -2.62
N LEU A 54 -4.31 -5.68 -3.49
CA LEU A 54 -2.99 -5.29 -3.97
C LEU A 54 -2.94 -5.39 -5.50
N THR A 55 -2.29 -4.43 -6.16
CA THR A 55 -2.14 -4.46 -7.62
C THR A 55 -0.82 -3.84 -8.08
N THR A 56 -0.30 -4.32 -9.22
CA THR A 56 1.01 -3.92 -9.77
C THR A 56 0.90 -3.16 -11.09
N TYR A 57 -0.30 -3.10 -11.69
CA TYR A 57 -0.49 -2.72 -13.09
C TYR A 57 -0.55 -1.20 -13.30
N MET A 58 -1.76 -0.62 -13.24
CA MET A 58 -2.04 0.77 -13.58
C MET A 58 -3.12 1.35 -12.65
N PRO A 59 -3.26 2.69 -12.54
CA PRO A 59 -4.35 3.33 -11.82
C PRO A 59 -5.74 2.86 -12.26
N GLU A 60 -5.92 2.57 -13.55
CA GLU A 60 -7.15 1.99 -14.12
C GLU A 60 -7.60 0.73 -13.39
N ASN A 61 -6.66 -0.19 -13.14
CA ASN A 61 -6.95 -1.41 -12.40
C ASN A 61 -7.35 -1.11 -10.94
N VAL A 62 -6.82 -0.05 -10.34
CA VAL A 62 -7.23 0.37 -8.99
C VAL A 62 -8.69 0.83 -9.02
N THR A 63 -9.07 1.64 -10.01
CA THR A 63 -10.45 2.07 -10.23
C THR A 63 -11.39 0.88 -10.42
N GLU A 64 -11.04 -0.08 -11.27
CA GLU A 64 -11.83 -1.29 -11.50
C GLU A 64 -11.98 -2.14 -10.23
N ILE A 65 -10.92 -2.28 -9.43
CA ILE A 65 -10.97 -3.04 -8.17
C ILE A 65 -11.89 -2.32 -7.17
N ILE A 66 -11.78 -1.00 -7.02
CA ILE A 66 -12.66 -0.21 -6.14
C ILE A 66 -14.11 -0.37 -6.58
N GLN A 67 -14.41 -0.20 -7.88
CA GLN A 67 -15.77 -0.38 -8.40
C GLN A 67 -16.33 -1.77 -8.10
N LYS A 68 -15.54 -2.84 -8.29
CA LYS A 68 -15.95 -4.20 -7.94
C LYS A 68 -16.22 -4.36 -6.44
N LEU A 69 -15.34 -3.82 -5.59
CA LEU A 69 -15.52 -3.85 -4.14
C LEU A 69 -16.77 -3.08 -3.70
N GLU A 70 -17.08 -1.95 -4.34
CA GLU A 70 -18.28 -1.16 -4.07
C GLU A 70 -19.56 -1.84 -4.52
N LEU A 71 -19.53 -2.60 -5.63
CA LEU A 71 -20.66 -3.43 -6.05
C LEU A 71 -20.95 -4.55 -5.05
N GLU A 72 -19.91 -5.14 -4.47
CA GLU A 72 -20.05 -6.25 -3.50
C GLU A 72 -20.44 -5.78 -2.09
N LYS A 73 -19.93 -4.62 -1.66
CA LYS A 73 -19.98 -4.19 -0.25
C LYS A 73 -20.65 -2.83 -0.04
N GLY A 74 -21.10 -2.19 -1.12
CA GLY A 74 -21.55 -0.81 -1.11
C GLY A 74 -20.38 0.19 -1.08
N LYS A 75 -20.71 1.48 -1.17
CA LYS A 75 -19.71 2.55 -1.05
C LYS A 75 -19.06 2.52 0.33
N GLN A 76 -17.75 2.65 0.36
CA GLN A 76 -16.92 2.65 1.57
C GLN A 76 -15.84 3.73 1.44
N ASP A 77 -15.18 4.06 2.54
CA ASP A 77 -14.00 4.92 2.52
C ASP A 77 -12.76 4.10 2.14
N TRP A 78 -12.28 4.29 0.92
CA TRP A 78 -11.14 3.56 0.35
C TRP A 78 -9.88 4.43 0.35
N LEU A 79 -8.85 3.98 1.05
CA LEU A 79 -7.52 4.56 0.99
C LEU A 79 -6.66 3.80 -0.01
N VAL A 80 -6.01 4.52 -0.93
CA VAL A 80 -5.04 3.93 -1.87
C VAL A 80 -3.63 4.41 -1.54
N LEU A 81 -2.70 3.47 -1.38
CA LEU A 81 -1.28 3.73 -1.20
C LEU A 81 -0.51 3.43 -2.48
N ASP A 82 0.46 4.27 -2.84
CA ASP A 82 1.51 3.97 -3.82
C ASP A 82 2.82 3.65 -3.07
N MET A 83 3.12 2.36 -2.94
CA MET A 83 4.28 1.85 -2.20
C MET A 83 5.61 2.14 -2.90
N LYS A 84 5.58 2.40 -4.21
CA LYS A 84 6.75 2.83 -4.98
C LYS A 84 7.10 4.27 -4.63
N ARG A 85 6.10 5.13 -4.53
CA ARG A 85 6.26 6.57 -4.22
C ARG A 85 6.20 6.89 -2.73
N CYS A 86 5.85 5.93 -1.88
CA CYS A 86 5.61 6.11 -0.45
C CYS A 86 4.64 7.24 -0.17
N CYS A 87 3.46 7.20 -0.79
CA CYS A 87 2.43 8.21 -0.60
C CYS A 87 1.02 7.64 -0.67
N THR A 88 0.04 8.35 -0.11
CA THR A 88 -1.36 8.14 -0.44
C THR A 88 -1.66 8.81 -1.78
N VAL A 89 -2.58 8.22 -2.53
CA VAL A 89 -2.99 8.73 -3.83
C VAL A 89 -4.51 8.75 -3.94
N GLU A 90 -5.02 9.72 -4.68
CA GLU A 90 -6.38 9.73 -5.18
C GLU A 90 -6.35 9.25 -6.64
N ILE A 91 -7.31 8.40 -7.00
CA ILE A 91 -7.43 7.86 -8.34
C ILE A 91 -8.59 8.55 -9.05
N ASP A 92 -8.29 9.21 -10.16
CA ASP A 92 -9.26 9.84 -11.06
C ASP A 92 -9.14 9.22 -12.45
N GLY A 93 -9.99 8.22 -12.71
CA GLY A 93 -9.94 7.38 -13.91
C GLY A 93 -8.58 6.68 -14.05
N ASN A 94 -7.74 7.22 -14.95
CA ASN A 94 -6.44 6.65 -15.31
C ASN A 94 -5.27 7.39 -14.66
N LYS A 95 -5.55 8.41 -13.82
CA LYS A 95 -4.53 9.24 -13.17
C LYS A 95 -4.47 8.93 -11.68
N ALA A 96 -3.25 8.80 -11.16
CA ALA A 96 -2.99 8.75 -9.73
C ALA A 96 -2.35 10.07 -9.28
N ARG A 97 -3.10 10.84 -8.48
CA ARG A 97 -2.64 12.11 -7.89
C ARG A 97 -2.12 11.85 -6.50
N LYS A 98 -0.86 12.20 -6.23
CA LYS A 98 -0.30 12.14 -4.87
C LYS A 98 -1.04 13.13 -3.97
N ILE A 99 -1.43 12.68 -2.78
CA ILE A 99 -2.11 13.49 -1.77
C ILE A 99 -1.15 13.82 -0.62
N MET A 100 -0.59 12.80 0.04
CA MET A 100 0.37 12.98 1.13
C MET A 100 1.43 11.89 1.15
N ASP A 101 2.62 12.21 1.64
CA ASP A 101 3.63 11.18 1.93
C ASP A 101 3.19 10.31 3.10
N ILE A 102 3.54 9.02 3.06
CA ILE A 102 3.37 8.14 4.21
C ILE A 102 4.70 8.05 4.97
N GLU A 103 4.61 8.20 6.29
CA GLU A 103 5.75 7.99 7.17
C GLU A 103 6.00 6.49 7.31
N ILE A 104 7.15 6.08 6.80
CA ILE A 104 7.70 4.74 6.96
C ILE A 104 9.02 4.97 7.66
N GLU A 105 9.25 4.40 8.84
CA GLU A 105 10.50 4.63 9.56
C GLU A 105 11.65 4.23 8.63
N LYS A 106 12.64 5.11 8.49
CA LYS A 106 13.92 4.70 7.91
C LYS A 106 14.41 3.54 8.77
N TYR A 107 14.61 2.37 8.17
CA TYR A 107 15.27 1.26 8.84
C TYR A 107 16.55 1.79 9.48
N LYS A 108 16.59 1.87 10.81
CA LYS A 108 17.83 2.02 11.54
C LYS A 108 18.41 0.62 11.59
N PRO A 109 19.52 0.32 10.88
CA PRO A 109 20.18 -0.96 11.07
C PRO A 109 20.48 -1.11 12.56
N SER A 110 20.14 -2.27 13.12
CA SER A 110 20.54 -2.61 14.48
C SER A 110 22.05 -2.39 14.60
N PRO A 111 22.52 -1.71 15.66
CA PRO A 111 23.96 -1.61 15.90
C PRO A 111 24.50 -3.04 16.05
N ILE A 112 25.51 -3.35 15.23
CA ILE A 112 26.26 -4.61 15.21
C ILE A 112 26.91 -4.84 16.57
#